data_AF-A0A0M2HBI6-F1
#
_entry.id   AF-A0A0M2HBI6-F1
#
_cell.length_a   1.000
_cell.length_b   1.000
_cell.length_c   1.000
_cell.angle_alpha   90.00
_cell.angle_beta   90.00
_cell.angle_gamma   90.00
#
_symmetry.space_group_name_H-M   'P 1'
#
loop_
_entity.id
_entity.type
_entity.pdbx_description
1 polymer ?
#
loop_
_entity_poly.entity_id
_entity_poly.type
_entity_poly.pdbx_seq_one_letter_code
_entity_poly.pdbx_strand_id
1 'polypeptide(L)'
;MKIVASADWRDSVPFENPVLLADVVPGEATRCFTCGPDSELLPRTELWAYKHRHPKNHDGYVRFYCAYHVPAAAIVPQPAAAAPTARAKSSSPRPAAQRRVAKPVVPERVRAMCPNCFIEVSATGECGNCGWTAS
;
A
#
# COMPACT_ATOMS: atom_id res chain seq x y z
N MET A 1 25.82 26.13 19.73
CA MET A 1 25.13 24.86 20.02
C MET A 1 23.75 24.92 19.37
N LYS A 2 23.51 24.25 18.24
CA LYS A 2 22.15 24.11 17.71
C LYS A 2 21.58 22.84 18.35
N ILE A 3 20.53 22.98 19.15
CA ILE A 3 19.77 21.84 19.64
C ILE A 3 18.96 21.34 18.44
N VAL A 4 19.44 20.28 17.80
CA VAL A 4 18.66 19.54 16.81
C VAL A 4 17.67 18.70 17.61
N ALA A 5 16.38 18.86 17.36
CA ALA A 5 15.37 18.03 17.98
C ALA A 5 15.72 16.56 17.72
N SER A 6 15.82 15.75 18.78
CA SER A 6 15.99 14.30 18.65
C SER A 6 14.84 13.78 17.79
N ALA A 7 15.17 13.10 16.70
CA ALA A 7 14.16 12.48 15.84
C ALA A 7 13.43 11.42 16.65
N ASP A 8 12.12 11.59 16.84
CA ASP A 8 11.26 10.62 17.51
C ASP A 8 10.73 9.64 16.45
N TRP A 9 10.93 8.34 16.68
CA TRP A 9 10.53 7.31 15.73
C TRP A 9 9.01 7.27 15.47
N ARG A 10 8.19 7.82 16.38
CA ARG A 10 6.73 7.91 16.25
C ARG A 10 6.33 8.83 15.12
N ASP A 11 7.21 9.72 14.67
CA ASP A 11 6.99 10.58 13.51
C ASP A 11 7.01 9.79 12.20
N SER A 12 7.69 8.64 12.17
CA SER A 12 7.70 7.73 11.02
C SER A 12 6.47 6.83 10.94
N VAL A 13 5.64 6.76 11.99
CA VAL A 13 4.42 5.94 11.99
C VAL A 13 3.26 6.72 11.36
N PRO A 14 2.64 6.21 10.27
CA PRO A 14 1.48 6.84 9.68
C PRO A 14 0.26 6.77 10.60
N PHE A 15 -0.60 7.80 10.54
CA PHE A 15 -1.86 7.79 11.26
C PHE A 15 -2.80 6.73 10.71
N GLU A 16 -3.46 6.02 11.62
CA GLU A 16 -4.56 5.09 11.32
C GLU A 16 -4.21 3.97 10.33
N ASN A 17 -2.91 3.70 10.19
CA ASN A 17 -2.37 2.66 9.34
C ASN A 17 -1.34 1.87 10.16
N PRO A 18 -1.61 0.60 10.50
CA PRO A 18 -0.70 -0.22 11.30
C PRO A 18 0.59 -0.51 10.53
N VAL A 19 1.72 -0.39 11.22
CA VAL A 19 3.04 -0.78 10.72
C VAL A 19 3.68 -1.75 11.69
N LEU A 20 4.48 -2.69 11.19
CA LEU A 20 5.14 -3.67 12.05
C LEU A 20 6.14 -2.96 12.96
N LEU A 21 6.09 -3.25 14.27
CA LEU A 21 6.89 -2.52 15.25
C LEU A 21 8.40 -2.77 15.05
N ALA A 22 8.77 -3.98 14.65
CA ALA A 22 10.15 -4.34 14.33
C ALA A 22 10.77 -3.49 13.20
N ASP A 23 9.95 -3.02 12.25
CA ASP A 23 10.42 -2.24 11.09
C ASP A 23 10.66 -0.76 11.43
N VAL A 24 10.03 -0.26 12.49
CA VAL A 24 10.12 1.16 12.87
C VAL A 24 11.15 1.38 13.97
N VAL A 25 11.18 0.50 14.97
CA VAL A 25 12.07 0.68 16.12
C VAL A 25 12.53 -0.67 16.68
N PRO A 26 13.85 -0.95 16.67
CA PRO A 26 14.38 -2.13 17.34
C PRO A 26 14.24 -2.00 18.86
N GLY A 27 14.11 -3.11 19.56
CA GLY A 27 14.11 -3.13 21.02
C GLY A 27 13.46 -4.37 21.60
N GLU A 28 13.19 -4.30 22.90
CA GLU A 28 12.68 -5.43 23.69
C GLU A 28 11.20 -5.75 23.44
N ALA A 29 10.84 -6.98 23.79
CA ALA A 29 9.47 -7.48 23.76
C ALA A 29 8.56 -6.62 24.64
N THR A 30 7.31 -6.44 24.24
CA THR A 30 6.36 -5.61 24.96
C THR A 30 4.94 -6.17 24.85
N ARG A 31 3.98 -5.50 25.51
CA ARG A 31 2.60 -5.98 25.60
C ARG A 31 1.72 -5.30 24.57
N CYS A 32 0.71 -6.04 24.12
CA CYS A 32 -0.40 -5.46 23.39
C CYS A 32 -1.25 -4.61 24.34
N PHE A 33 -1.60 -3.40 23.91
CA PHE A 33 -2.45 -2.48 24.67
C PHE A 33 -3.80 -3.09 25.05
N THR A 34 -4.40 -3.90 24.17
CA THR A 34 -5.70 -4.54 24.41
C THR A 34 -5.59 -5.82 25.25
N CYS A 35 -4.49 -6.57 25.15
CA CYS A 35 -4.29 -7.78 25.98
C CYS A 35 -4.16 -7.44 27.47
N GLY A 36 -3.69 -6.22 27.79
CA GLY A 36 -3.56 -5.75 29.17
C GLY A 36 -2.17 -5.99 29.77
N PRO A 37 -1.96 -5.54 31.03
CA PRO A 37 -0.64 -5.53 31.67
C PRO A 37 -0.16 -6.91 32.12
N ASP A 38 -1.07 -7.87 32.32
CA ASP A 38 -0.74 -9.24 32.75
C ASP A 38 -0.49 -10.19 31.58
N SER A 39 -0.55 -9.70 30.33
CA SER A 39 -0.29 -10.52 29.16
C SER A 39 1.18 -10.89 29.05
N GLU A 40 1.44 -11.98 28.32
CA GLU A 40 2.78 -12.33 27.88
C GLU A 40 3.41 -11.19 27.05
N LEU A 41 4.73 -11.08 27.15
CA LEU A 41 5.52 -10.15 26.35
C LEU A 41 5.69 -10.74 24.95
N LEU A 42 5.25 -10.00 23.94
CA LEU A 42 5.38 -10.39 22.55
C LEU A 42 6.62 -9.76 21.94
N PRO A 43 7.36 -10.48 21.09
CA PRO A 43 8.47 -9.91 20.36
C PRO A 43 7.96 -8.81 19.41
N ARG A 44 8.83 -7.86 19.06
CA ARG A 44 8.44 -6.74 18.20
C ARG A 44 8.02 -7.14 16.78
N THR A 45 8.42 -8.33 16.34
CA THR A 45 8.03 -8.94 15.07
C THR A 45 6.57 -9.41 15.06
N GLU A 46 5.92 -9.49 16.22
CA GLU A 46 4.51 -9.89 16.36
C GLU A 46 3.60 -8.72 16.80
N LEU A 47 4.19 -7.53 16.91
CA LEU A 47 3.51 -6.32 17.36
C LEU A 47 3.43 -5.30 16.24
N TRP A 48 2.31 -4.59 16.23
CA TRP A 48 1.99 -3.54 15.29
C TRP A 48 1.91 -2.21 16.02
N ALA A 49 2.65 -1.21 15.53
CA ALA A 49 2.51 0.16 15.94
C ALA A 49 1.35 0.80 15.18
N TYR A 50 0.42 1.42 15.92
CA TYR A 50 -0.70 2.14 15.33
C TYR A 50 -0.80 3.53 15.96
N LYS A 51 -0.71 4.58 15.14
CA LYS A 51 -0.78 5.98 15.57
C LYS A 51 -2.22 6.49 15.49
N HIS A 52 -2.78 6.84 16.63
CA HIS A 52 -4.11 7.40 16.80
C HIS A 52 -4.06 8.93 16.72
N ARG A 53 -5.07 9.54 16.11
CA ARG A 53 -5.27 10.99 16.15
C ARG A 53 -5.78 11.41 17.53
N HIS A 54 -5.33 12.56 18.02
CA HIS A 54 -5.85 13.15 19.25
C HIS A 54 -6.48 14.52 18.96
N PRO A 55 -7.69 14.84 19.44
CA PRO A 55 -8.38 16.08 19.07
C PRO A 55 -7.62 17.36 19.42
N LYS A 56 -6.77 17.30 20.45
CA LYS A 56 -6.01 18.45 20.96
C LYS A 56 -4.49 18.33 20.78
N ASN A 57 -4.01 17.22 20.21
CA ASN A 57 -2.58 17.01 19.99
C ASN A 57 -2.36 16.49 18.57
N HIS A 58 -1.69 17.30 17.75
CA HIS A 58 -1.45 17.00 16.34
C HIS A 58 -0.51 15.81 16.14
N ASP A 59 0.37 15.55 17.11
CA ASP A 59 1.26 14.38 17.08
C ASP A 59 0.52 13.08 17.40
N GLY A 60 -0.68 13.16 17.96
CA GLY A 60 -1.45 11.99 18.36
C GLY A 60 -0.74 11.10 19.37
N TYR A 61 -1.02 9.80 19.34
CA TYR A 61 -0.35 8.83 20.20
C TYR A 61 -0.25 7.44 19.57
N VAL A 62 0.86 6.75 19.81
CA VAL A 62 1.09 5.38 19.31
C VAL A 62 0.74 4.36 20.40
N ARG A 63 0.06 3.28 19.98
CA ARG A 63 -0.18 2.07 20.79
C ARG A 63 0.31 0.83 20.04
N PHE A 64 0.65 -0.20 20.80
CA PHE A 64 1.09 -1.49 20.26
C PHE A 64 -0.03 -2.53 20.34
N TYR A 65 -0.20 -3.28 19.26
CA TYR A 65 -1.22 -4.30 19.14
C TYR A 65 -0.63 -5.61 18.62
N CYS A 66 -1.09 -6.75 19.14
CA CYS A 66 -0.81 -8.03 18.50
C CYS A 66 -1.68 -8.18 17.24
N ALA A 67 -1.38 -9.18 16.40
CA ALA A 67 -2.13 -9.46 15.17
C ALA A 67 -3.65 -9.65 15.38
N TYR A 68 -4.09 -10.06 16.57
CA TYR A 68 -5.51 -10.24 16.90
C TYR A 68 -6.23 -8.95 17.28
N HIS A 69 -5.49 -7.95 17.79
CA HIS A 69 -6.05 -6.71 18.33
C HIS A 69 -5.71 -5.49 17.49
N VAL A 70 -4.93 -5.66 16.42
CA VAL A 70 -4.56 -4.55 15.54
C VAL A 70 -5.81 -3.99 14.85
N PRO A 71 -6.07 -2.68 14.94
CA PRO A 71 -7.19 -2.08 14.22
C PRO A 71 -7.02 -2.23 12.72
N ALA A 72 -8.12 -2.46 12.01
CA ALA A 72 -8.11 -2.51 10.55
C ALA A 72 -7.65 -1.16 9.98
N ALA A 73 -6.73 -1.20 9.02
CA ALA A 73 -6.29 -0.01 8.31
C ALA A 73 -7.48 0.59 7.54
N ALA A 74 -7.67 1.91 7.65
CA ALA A 74 -8.62 2.59 6.80
C ALA A 74 -8.12 2.55 5.35
N ILE A 75 -8.83 1.85 4.47
CA ILE A 75 -8.54 1.89 3.04
C ILE A 75 -8.93 3.27 2.53
N VAL A 76 -7.95 4.17 2.42
CA VAL A 76 -8.15 5.44 1.73
C VAL A 76 -8.06 5.13 0.23
N PRO A 77 -9.13 5.32 -0.57
CA PRO A 77 -9.04 5.13 -2.01
C PRO A 77 -8.01 6.10 -2.56
N GLN A 78 -6.90 5.55 -3.06
CA GLN A 78 -5.87 6.33 -3.73
C GLN A 78 -6.51 6.91 -5.01
N PRO A 79 -6.55 8.24 -5.19
CA PRO A 79 -7.17 8.82 -6.37
C PRO A 79 -6.42 8.33 -7.60
N ALA A 80 -7.12 7.61 -8.48
CA ALA A 80 -6.59 7.17 -9.77
C ALA A 80 -6.05 8.40 -10.50
N ALA A 81 -4.78 8.34 -10.92
CA ALA A 81 -4.14 9.42 -11.66
C ALA A 81 -5.01 9.80 -12.87
N ALA A 82 -5.41 11.08 -12.93
CA ALA A 82 -6.26 11.58 -14.00
C ALA A 82 -5.55 11.44 -15.35
N ALA A 83 -6.14 10.67 -16.27
CA ALA A 83 -5.64 10.52 -17.63
C ALA A 83 -5.65 11.89 -18.36
N PRO A 84 -4.61 12.21 -19.16
CA PRO A 84 -4.56 13.49 -19.87
C PRO A 84 -5.63 13.54 -20.98
N THR A 85 -6.52 14.53 -20.91
CA THR A 85 -7.52 14.79 -21.94
C THR A 85 -6.86 15.41 -23.17
N ALA A 86 -6.63 14.62 -24.22
CA ALA A 86 -6.21 15.14 -25.51
C ALA A 86 -7.38 15.90 -26.17
N ARG A 87 -7.28 17.24 -26.26
CA ARG A 87 -8.16 18.10 -27.05
C ARG A 87 -7.99 17.79 -28.54
N ALA A 88 -9.00 17.22 -29.18
CA ALA A 88 -9.06 17.14 -30.64
C ALA A 88 -9.57 18.48 -31.22
N LYS A 89 -8.78 19.10 -32.10
CA LYS A 89 -9.22 20.16 -33.01
C LYS A 89 -9.61 19.54 -34.35
N SER A 90 -10.70 20.07 -34.95
CA SER A 90 -10.86 20.39 -36.38
C SER A 90 -12.09 19.80 -37.11
N SER A 91 -12.99 20.74 -37.44
CA SER A 91 -13.73 21.02 -38.70
C SER A 91 -14.48 19.95 -39.55
N SER A 92 -15.80 20.25 -39.68
CA SER A 92 -16.77 20.11 -40.79
C SER A 92 -17.17 18.76 -41.44
N PRO A 93 -18.46 18.58 -41.83
CA PRO A 93 -19.05 17.28 -42.14
C PRO A 93 -19.19 17.00 -43.64
N ARG A 94 -19.11 15.71 -44.03
CA ARG A 94 -19.60 15.21 -45.33
C ARG A 94 -20.19 13.80 -45.17
N PRO A 95 -21.32 13.45 -45.83
CA PRO A 95 -22.13 12.31 -45.40
C PRO A 95 -21.88 11.02 -46.19
N ALA A 96 -22.24 9.92 -45.50
CA ALA A 96 -22.68 8.59 -45.94
C ALA A 96 -21.71 7.69 -46.74
N ALA A 97 -21.19 6.65 -46.06
CA ALA A 97 -21.24 5.27 -46.55
C ALA A 97 -20.85 4.24 -45.47
N GLN A 98 -21.66 3.19 -45.39
CA GLN A 98 -21.38 1.82 -44.92
C GLN A 98 -21.26 1.53 -43.41
N ARG A 99 -22.30 0.83 -42.95
CA ARG A 99 -22.42 0.04 -41.73
C ARG A 99 -21.20 -0.87 -41.53
N ARG A 100 -20.47 -0.72 -40.41
CA ARG A 100 -19.57 -1.75 -39.89
C ARG A 100 -19.83 -1.98 -38.40
N VAL A 101 -19.89 -3.27 -38.09
CA VAL A 101 -20.08 -3.94 -36.80
C VAL A 101 -19.14 -3.39 -35.73
N ALA A 102 -19.63 -3.31 -34.50
CA ALA A 102 -18.86 -2.92 -33.31
C ALA A 102 -17.57 -3.75 -33.20
N LYS A 103 -16.43 -3.07 -32.99
CA LYS A 103 -15.16 -3.75 -32.69
C LYS A 103 -15.27 -4.45 -31.32
N PRO A 104 -14.81 -5.70 -31.17
CA PRO A 104 -14.70 -6.34 -29.88
C PRO A 104 -13.74 -5.53 -28.99
N VAL A 105 -14.16 -5.23 -27.77
CA VAL A 105 -13.28 -4.74 -26.71
C VAL A 105 -12.27 -5.85 -26.43
N VAL A 106 -11.00 -5.59 -26.74
CA VAL A 106 -9.90 -6.48 -26.37
C VAL A 106 -9.76 -6.35 -24.85
N PRO A 107 -9.94 -7.42 -24.06
CA PRO A 107 -9.63 -7.36 -22.64
C PRO A 107 -8.13 -7.10 -22.50
N GLU A 108 -7.79 -6.07 -21.74
CA GLU A 108 -6.42 -5.75 -21.36
C GLU A 108 -5.81 -7.00 -20.72
N ARG A 109 -4.85 -7.61 -21.41
CA ARG A 109 -4.22 -8.86 -21.01
C ARG A 109 -3.37 -8.56 -19.78
N VAL A 110 -3.94 -8.79 -18.59
CA VAL A 110 -3.26 -8.70 -17.29
C VAL A 110 -1.95 -9.46 -17.39
N ARG A 111 -0.82 -8.74 -17.30
CA ARG A 111 0.51 -9.34 -17.34
C ARG A 111 0.68 -10.16 -16.07
N ALA A 112 1.02 -11.43 -16.23
CA ALA A 112 1.28 -12.31 -15.10
C ALA A 112 2.54 -11.83 -14.34
N MET A 113 2.58 -12.06 -13.02
CA MET A 113 3.74 -11.79 -12.18
C MET A 113 4.44 -13.09 -11.82
N CYS A 114 5.77 -13.08 -11.79
CA CYS A 114 6.56 -14.22 -11.35
C CYS A 114 6.44 -14.39 -9.82
N PRO A 115 6.07 -15.57 -9.29
CA PRO A 115 5.94 -15.77 -7.84
C PRO A 115 7.29 -15.76 -7.10
N ASN A 116 8.41 -15.97 -7.81
CA ASN A 116 9.75 -16.02 -7.19
C ASN A 116 10.42 -14.64 -7.12
N CYS A 117 10.17 -13.78 -8.12
CA CYS A 117 10.85 -12.48 -8.24
C CYS A 117 9.90 -11.28 -8.16
N PHE A 118 8.59 -11.51 -8.17
CA PHE A 118 7.55 -10.47 -8.16
C PHE A 118 7.68 -9.40 -9.27
N ILE A 119 8.32 -9.78 -10.39
CA ILE A 119 8.41 -8.96 -11.60
C ILE A 119 7.39 -9.42 -12.63
N GLU A 120 6.96 -8.52 -13.51
CA GLU A 120 6.12 -8.86 -14.66
C GLU A 120 6.83 -9.87 -15.56
N VAL A 121 6.18 -11.00 -15.82
CA VAL A 121 6.68 -11.96 -16.81
C VAL A 121 6.31 -11.52 -18.21
N SER A 122 7.14 -11.93 -19.17
CA SER A 122 6.88 -11.65 -20.58
C SER A 122 5.61 -12.35 -21.06
N ALA A 123 5.08 -11.94 -22.22
CA ALA A 123 3.85 -12.51 -22.78
C ALA A 123 3.93 -14.03 -23.04
N THR A 124 5.13 -14.59 -23.08
CA THR A 124 5.44 -16.02 -23.19
C THR A 124 5.36 -16.79 -21.86
N GLY A 125 5.18 -16.11 -20.72
CA GLY A 125 5.10 -16.74 -19.41
C GLY A 125 6.45 -17.09 -18.77
N GLU A 126 7.57 -16.63 -19.35
CA GLU A 126 8.92 -16.85 -18.83
C GLU A 126 9.44 -15.60 -18.08
N CYS A 127 10.07 -15.86 -16.93
CA CYS A 127 10.76 -14.87 -16.12
C CYS A 127 12.22 -14.76 -16.55
N GLY A 128 12.60 -13.70 -17.26
CA GLY A 128 13.97 -13.46 -17.70
C GLY A 128 15.00 -13.23 -16.58
N ASN A 129 14.57 -13.14 -15.32
CA ASN A 129 15.47 -12.98 -14.17
C ASN A 129 15.82 -14.31 -13.47
N CYS A 130 14.85 -15.20 -13.26
CA CYS A 130 15.08 -16.47 -12.54
C CYS A 130 14.82 -17.72 -13.38
N GLY A 131 14.44 -17.58 -14.65
CA GLY A 131 14.15 -18.72 -15.53
C GLY A 131 12.87 -19.48 -15.21
N TRP A 132 12.03 -18.96 -14.31
CA TRP A 132 10.74 -19.58 -13.99
C TRP A 132 9.77 -19.45 -15.16
N THR A 133 9.04 -20.53 -15.46
CA THR A 133 8.03 -20.58 -16.51
C THR A 133 6.66 -20.94 -15.93
N ALA A 134 5.63 -20.24 -16.38
CA ALA A 134 4.23 -20.57 -16.12
C ALA A 134 3.77 -21.69 -17.07
N SER A 135 4.38 -22.87 -16.97
CA SER A 135 3.93 -24.09 -17.68
C SER A 135 2.78 -24.77 -16.95
#